data_AF-A0A945BX74-F1
#
_entry.id   AF-A0A945BX74-F1
#
_cell.length_a   1.000
_cell.length_b   1.000
_cell.length_c   1.000
_cell.angle_alpha   90.00
_cell.angle_beta   90.00
_cell.angle_gamma   90.00
#
_symmetry.space_group_name_H-M   'P 1'
#
loop_
_entity.id
_entity.type
_entity.pdbx_description
1 polymer ?
#
loop_
_entity_poly.entity_id
_entity_poly.type
_entity_poly.pdbx_seq_one_letter_code
_entity_poly.pdbx_strand_id
1 'polypeptide(L)' 'MTRYTALVIQNKDNDIRCEPYGQDKKTGKWAGAVNIYHDGFFHTTLLSTNPAFDSPEKAVIFTKSVVKNIRATDLSA' A
#
# COMPACT_ATOMS: atom_id res chain seq x y z
N MET A 1 15.88 19.92 -11.96
CA MET A 1 15.87 19.25 -10.65
C MET A 1 15.74 17.76 -10.92
N THR A 2 16.76 16.97 -10.64
CA THR A 2 16.72 15.52 -10.89
C THR A 2 15.80 14.88 -9.86
N ARG A 3 14.72 14.26 -10.31
CA ARG A 3 13.78 13.55 -9.45
C ARG A 3 14.42 12.21 -9.07
N TYR A 4 14.88 12.09 -7.84
CA TYR A 4 15.33 10.81 -7.27
C TYR A 4 14.11 10.06 -6.76
N THR A 5 13.38 9.37 -7.64
CA THR A 5 12.37 8.40 -7.20
C THR A 5 13.04 7.07 -6.85
N ALA A 6 13.93 7.10 -5.86
CA ALA A 6 14.60 5.90 -5.38
C ALA A 6 13.81 5.30 -4.22
N LEU A 7 12.65 4.70 -4.50
CA LEU A 7 12.16 3.65 -3.61
C LEU A 7 12.71 2.30 -4.10
N VAL A 8 14.03 2.17 -4.02
CA VAL A 8 14.70 0.90 -4.32
C VAL A 8 14.59 0.03 -3.06
N ILE A 9 13.50 -0.71 -2.97
CA ILE A 9 13.31 -1.78 -1.99
C ILE A 9 14.25 -2.92 -2.38
N GLN A 10 15.41 -3.00 -1.73
CA GLN A 10 16.46 -3.96 -2.07
C GLN A 10 16.33 -5.30 -1.32
N ASN A 11 15.54 -5.37 -0.25
CA ASN A 11 15.32 -6.60 0.49
C ASN A 11 13.84 -6.75 0.95
N LYS A 12 13.46 -7.97 1.29
CA LYS A 12 12.08 -8.37 1.70
C LYS A 12 11.65 -7.73 3.03
N ASP A 13 12.64 -7.28 3.80
CA ASP A 13 12.50 -6.73 5.14
C ASP A 13 12.23 -5.22 5.08
N ASN A 14 12.68 -4.56 4.01
CA ASN A 14 12.49 -3.14 3.71
C ASN A 14 11.52 -2.99 2.53
N ASP A 15 10.25 -3.37 2.68
CA ASP A 15 9.30 -3.52 1.57
C ASP A 15 8.05 -2.64 1.71
N ILE A 16 7.36 -2.41 0.58
CA ILE A 16 5.98 -1.93 0.57
C ILE A 16 5.07 -3.15 0.68
N ARG A 17 4.21 -3.17 1.70
CA ARG A 17 3.17 -4.19 1.85
C ARG A 17 1.79 -3.57 1.65
N CYS A 18 0.96 -4.29 0.91
CA CYS A 18 -0.45 -3.96 0.69
C CYS A 18 -1.28 -4.89 1.57
N GLU A 19 -1.98 -4.32 2.56
CA GLU A 19 -2.58 -5.07 3.65
C GLU A 19 -4.00 -4.57 3.93
N PRO A 20 -4.88 -5.42 4.50
CA PRO A 20 -6.12 -4.93 5.09
C PRO A 20 -5.78 -4.07 6.30
N TYR A 21 -6.42 -2.91 6.41
CA TYR A 21 -6.15 -1.96 7.52
C TYR A 21 -7.14 -2.15 8.68
N GLY A 22 -8.37 -2.53 8.36
CA GLY A 22 -9.40 -2.78 9.35
C GLY A 22 -10.79 -2.87 8.73
N GLN A 23 -11.76 -3.29 9.53
CA GLN A 23 -13.16 -3.36 9.15
C GLN A 23 -13.97 -2.35 9.97
N ASP A 24 -14.79 -1.56 9.29
CA ASP A 24 -15.77 -0.72 9.96
C ASP A 24 -16.91 -1.58 10.49
N LYS A 25 -17.15 -1.52 11.81
CA LYS A 25 -18.14 -2.37 12.49
C LYS A 25 -19.59 -2.02 12.13
N LYS A 26 -19.85 -0.79 11.68
CA LYS A 26 -21.22 -0.36 11.35
C LYS A 26 -21.64 -0.81 9.96
N THR A 27 -20.73 -0.71 9.00
CA THR A 27 -20.99 -1.00 7.58
C THR A 27 -20.50 -2.38 7.15
N GLY A 28 -19.64 -3.03 7.93
CA GLY A 28 -18.98 -4.29 7.58
C GLY A 28 -17.94 -4.15 6.47
N LYS A 29 -17.64 -2.92 6.02
CA LYS A 29 -16.70 -2.66 4.94
C LYS A 29 -15.26 -2.65 5.44
N TRP A 30 -14.35 -3.07 4.57
CA TRP A 30 -12.93 -3.13 4.82
C TRP A 30 -12.21 -1.92 4.23
N ALA A 31 -11.19 -1.45 4.94
CA ALA A 31 -10.18 -0.52 4.46
C ALA A 31 -8.91 -1.27 4.07
N GLY A 32 -8.16 -0.72 3.11
CA GLY A 32 -6.83 -1.19 2.72
C GLY A 32 -5.76 -0.16 3.03
N ALA A 33 -4.52 -0.62 3.19
CA ALA A 33 -3.37 0.24 3.40
C ALA A 33 -2.16 -0.18 2.54
N VAL A 34 -1.30 0.79 2.28
CA VAL A 34 0.05 0.63 1.73
C VAL A 34 1.01 1.03 2.83
N ASN A 35 1.77 0.07 3.34
CA ASN A 35 2.66 0.22 4.49
C ASN A 35 4.12 0.07 4.05
N ILE A 36 5.01 0.87 4.65
CA ILE A 36 6.46 0.66 4.57
C ILE A 36 6.87 -0.20 5.75
N TYR A 37 7.67 -1.22 5.44
CA TYR A 37 8.41 -2.01 6.40
C TYR A 37 9.88 -1.59 6.39
N HIS A 38 10.51 -1.60 7.56
CA HIS A 38 11.94 -1.40 7.74
C HIS A 38 12.50 -2.51 8.63
N ASP A 39 13.50 -3.24 8.13
CA ASP A 39 14.12 -4.40 8.79
C ASP A 39 13.11 -5.43 9.32
N GLY A 40 12.03 -5.65 8.55
CA GLY A 40 10.98 -6.63 8.84
C GLY A 40 9.87 -6.10 9.74
N PHE A 41 10.01 -4.88 10.27
CA PHE A 41 9.04 -4.24 11.15
C PHE A 41 8.21 -3.20 10.40
N PHE A 42 6.94 -3.06 10.80
CA PHE A 42 6.11 -1.96 10.33
C PHE A 42 6.77 -0.62 10.71
N HIS A 43 7.00 0.23 9.71
CA HIS A 43 7.57 1.56 9.91
C HIS A 43 6.48 2.63 9.88
N THR A 44 5.73 2.71 8.78
CA THR A 44 4.66 3.71 8.63
C THR A 44 3.65 3.32 7.54
N THR A 45 2.44 3.88 7.63
CA THR A 45 1.43 3.80 6.58
C THR A 45 1.58 4.97 5.62
N LEU A 46 1.79 4.69 4.33
CA LEU A 46 1.87 5.71 3.28
C LEU A 46 0.50 6.18 2.81
N LEU A 47 -0.42 5.24 2.67
CA LEU A 47 -1.76 5.48 2.15
C LEU A 47 -2.72 4.48 2.77
N SER A 48 -3.90 4.95 3.14
CA SER A 48 -5.03 4.12 3.55
C SER A 48 -6.29 4.56 2.83
N THR A 49 -7.22 3.64 2.64
CA THR A 49 -8.55 3.95 2.12
C THR A 49 -9.54 4.16 3.27
N ASN A 50 -10.65 4.84 2.98
CA ASN A 50 -11.84 4.67 3.80
C ASN A 50 -12.35 3.22 3.70
N PRO A 51 -13.10 2.72 4.70
CA PRO A 51 -13.76 1.43 4.61
C PRO A 51 -14.80 1.43 3.48
N ALA A 52 -14.50 0.72 2.40
CA ALA A 52 -15.33 0.72 1.19
C ALA A 52 -15.45 -0.65 0.52
N PHE A 53 -14.61 -1.61 0.93
CA PHE A 53 -14.50 -2.92 0.27
C PHE A 53 -15.33 -3.99 0.99
N ASP A 54 -15.91 -4.92 0.24
CA ASP A 54 -16.71 -6.00 0.85
C ASP A 54 -15.86 -7.06 1.56
N SER A 55 -14.57 -7.11 1.26
CA SER A 55 -13.65 -8.12 1.80
C SER A 55 -12.24 -7.54 1.95
N PRO A 56 -11.41 -8.10 2.85
CA PRO A 56 -10.02 -7.68 3.01
C PRO A 56 -9.20 -7.92 1.74
N GLU A 57 -9.50 -8.98 0.97
CA GLU A 57 -8.81 -9.29 -0.29
C GLU A 57 -9.07 -8.22 -1.35
N LYS A 58 -10.31 -7.72 -1.46
CA LYS A 58 -10.64 -6.62 -2.37
C LYS A 58 -9.87 -5.34 -2.02
N ALA A 59 -9.71 -5.05 -0.73
CA ALA A 59 -8.92 -3.91 -0.25
C ALA A 59 -7.43 -4.04 -0.61
N VAL A 60 -6.87 -5.24 -0.48
CA VAL A 60 -5.48 -5.56 -0.87
C VAL A 60 -5.30 -5.48 -2.39
N ILE A 61 -6.24 -5.99 -3.18
CA ILE A 61 -6.19 -5.92 -4.65
C ILE A 61 -6.18 -4.46 -5.13
N PHE A 62 -7.03 -3.62 -4.54
CA PHE A 62 -7.07 -2.20 -4.86
C PHE A 62 -5.75 -1.50 -4.50
N THR A 63 -5.23 -1.68 -3.29
CA THR A 63 -3.97 -1.05 -2.88
C THR A 63 -2.78 -1.53 -3.71
N LYS A 64 -2.74 -2.81 -4.11
CA LYS A 64 -1.75 -3.33 -5.07
C LYS A 64 -1.85 -2.67 -6.44
N SER A 65 -3.06 -2.39 -6.94
CA SER A 65 -3.23 -1.72 -8.23
C SER A 65 -2.75 -0.26 -8.16
N VAL A 66 -2.97 0.44 -7.04
CA VAL A 66 -2.43 1.78 -6.79
C VAL A 66 -0.90 1.77 -6.84
N VAL A 67 -0.25 0.84 -6.12
CA VAL A 67 1.23 0.71 -6.15
C VAL A 67 1.73 0.39 -7.56
N LYS A 68 1.06 -0.50 -8.30
CA LYS A 68 1.39 -0.81 -9.69
C LYS A 68 1.32 0.44 -10.57
N ASN A 69 0.27 1.25 -10.43
CA ASN A 69 0.09 2.47 -11.23
C ASN A 69 1.16 3.52 -10.90
N ILE A 70 1.47 3.73 -9.61
CA ILE A 70 2.54 4.65 -9.19
C ILE A 70 3.88 4.24 -9.82
N ARG A 71 4.23 2.95 -9.76
CA ARG A 71 5.46 2.42 -10.37
C ARG A 71 5.49 2.59 -11.89
N ALA A 72 4.36 2.38 -12.56
CA ALA A 72 4.26 2.56 -14.01
C ALA A 72 4.42 4.03 -14.42
N THR A 73 3.79 4.96 -13.70
CA THR A 73 3.91 6.41 -13.94
C THR A 73 5.33 6.89 -13.74
N ASP A 74 6.00 6.40 -12.70
CA ASP A 74 7.38 6.80 -12.39
C ASP A 74 8.38 6.36 -13.48
N LEU A 75 8.24 5.14 -14.01
CA LEU A 75 9.08 4.64 -15.12
C LEU A 75 8.82 5.34 -16.46
N SER A 76 7.70 6.07 -16.58
CA SER A 76 7.30 6.77 -17.82
C SER A 76 7.68 8.25 -17.85
N ALA A 77 8.19 8.80 -16.75
CA ALA A 77 8.55 10.21 -16.57
C ALA A 77 10.06 10.44 -16.73
#